data_AF-A0A7J4FRV0-F1
#
_entry.id   AF-A0A7J4FRV0-F1
#
_cell.length_a   1.000
_cell.length_b   1.000
_cell.length_c   1.000
_cell.angle_alpha   90.00
_cell.angle_beta   90.00
_cell.angle_gamma   90.00
#
_symmetry.space_group_name_H-M   'P 1'
#
loop_
_entity.id
_entity.type
_entity.pdbx_description
1 polymer ?
#
loop_
_entity_poly.entity_id
_entity_poly.type
_entity_poly.pdbx_seq_one_letter_code
_entity_poly.pdbx_strand_id
1 'polypeptide(L)'
;MYLIIMMMRCLPGGARQPCNRVHDKNSASKTRKNWVMGVRREVNKDILTYITATLIVFALTCTVSANSDDESILQDETDVIAAIQEAIETNGGCWTAGPTSVSNYSVDWKKALCGAKVGPLPFGAVVVQQPAGNGVSSGAFDWRDKDGENWVTPVRSQGSCGSCWAFSAIGAVESAVLIYTNNPDMNIDLSEQHLVSDCCSAGSCSGGWPDWALDYVRDTGVPDESCFPYTASSSSCDPCSGWTERVWNIKDHVYVKSTTDDFKWALQEYGPISVVLTVPDDWYYYTGGVYTPVWSSDDGVGWANHAVLLVGWNDYDGCWIVKNSWGTGWGESGYARVKYGDLETYNYAYAVTGVVTGNKPPEASASATPLNGDAPLEVAFAGSGTDSDGTIASYHWGFGDGNSSESQSPSHRYTIPETYTATLTVTDNEGAIGTDIVVIEVTIGSMNQPPTASASATPASGEVPLEVAFAGSGNDSDGTIVSYHWDFGDEKSSKS
;
A
#
# COMPACT_ATOMS: atom_id res chain seq x y z
N MET A 1 -28.83 52.42 55.27
CA MET A 1 -27.71 51.59 55.75
C MET A 1 -26.55 51.79 54.79
N TYR A 2 -25.32 51.92 55.28
CA TYR A 2 -24.07 51.96 54.48
C TYR A 2 -23.81 50.57 53.82
N LEU A 3 -22.92 50.33 52.84
CA LEU A 3 -22.26 51.03 51.70
C LEU A 3 -21.39 49.90 51.01
N ILE A 4 -20.80 49.89 49.81
CA ILE A 4 -20.35 50.82 48.74
C ILE A 4 -20.59 50.16 47.36
N ILE A 5 -20.71 50.93 46.26
CA ILE A 5 -20.56 50.43 44.87
C ILE A 5 -19.13 50.73 44.39
N MET A 6 -18.42 49.77 43.78
CA MET A 6 -17.19 50.10 43.04
C MET A 6 -16.94 49.19 41.82
N MET A 7 -16.99 49.79 40.63
CA MET A 7 -16.39 49.29 39.39
C MET A 7 -15.17 50.16 39.04
N MET A 8 -14.06 49.55 38.62
CA MET A 8 -13.01 50.13 37.76
C MET A 8 -12.12 48.96 37.29
N ARG A 9 -12.11 48.61 35.99
CA ARG A 9 -11.40 49.23 34.84
C ARG A 9 -9.87 49.05 34.88
N CYS A 10 -9.35 48.39 33.85
CA CYS A 10 -7.93 48.26 33.51
C CYS A 10 -7.31 49.59 33.03
N LEU A 11 -5.97 49.68 33.01
CA LEU A 11 -5.10 50.43 32.07
C LEU A 11 -3.60 50.03 32.35
N PRO A 12 -2.57 50.36 31.52
CA PRO A 12 -1.73 49.30 30.94
C PRO A 12 -0.19 49.50 30.95
N GLY A 13 0.54 48.51 30.42
CA GLY A 13 1.87 48.67 29.78
C GLY A 13 3.08 48.07 30.51
N GLY A 14 4.06 47.50 29.79
CA GLY A 14 5.31 46.96 30.39
C GLY A 14 6.11 45.96 29.53
N ALA A 15 6.68 46.39 28.41
CA ALA A 15 7.27 45.54 27.35
C ALA A 15 8.57 44.73 27.70
N ARG A 16 8.79 43.67 26.89
CA ARG A 16 10.06 42.98 26.49
C ARG A 16 10.54 41.70 27.23
N GLN A 17 11.01 40.76 26.40
CA GLN A 17 11.79 39.52 26.63
C GLN A 17 13.32 39.86 26.74
N PRO A 18 14.31 38.91 26.81
CA PRO A 18 14.25 37.44 26.71
C PRO A 18 15.13 36.62 27.71
N CYS A 19 15.22 35.32 27.43
CA CYS A 19 15.91 34.24 28.15
C CYS A 19 17.38 34.49 28.54
N ASN A 20 17.84 33.77 29.58
CA ASN A 20 19.08 32.99 29.44
C ASN A 20 19.17 31.77 30.39
N ARG A 21 20.05 30.82 30.06
CA ARG A 21 20.39 29.63 30.88
C ARG A 21 21.33 29.99 32.05
N VAL A 22 21.45 29.09 33.04
CA VAL A 22 22.70 28.33 33.35
C VAL A 22 22.43 27.28 34.45
N HIS A 23 23.23 26.21 34.48
CA HIS A 23 23.20 25.13 35.48
C HIS A 23 23.58 25.59 36.89
N ASP A 24 23.23 24.81 37.92
CA ASP A 24 24.26 23.98 38.56
C ASP A 24 23.70 22.67 39.15
N LYS A 25 24.59 21.74 39.50
CA LYS A 25 24.31 20.44 40.15
C LYS A 25 24.69 20.51 41.63
N ASN A 26 23.95 19.80 42.50
CA ASN A 26 24.45 18.90 43.56
C ASN A 26 23.25 18.46 44.44
N SER A 27 23.00 17.16 44.62
CA SER A 27 23.74 16.24 45.51
C SER A 27 23.57 16.54 47.01
N ALA A 28 22.66 15.83 47.66
CA ALA A 28 22.93 15.10 48.91
C ALA A 28 21.72 14.22 49.29
N SER A 29 21.97 12.99 49.76
CA SER A 29 20.96 12.13 50.36
C SER A 29 20.94 12.25 51.90
N LYS A 30 19.77 12.07 52.53
CA LYS A 30 19.67 11.60 53.94
C LYS A 30 18.28 11.10 54.35
N THR A 31 18.13 9.78 54.24
CA THR A 31 17.43 8.86 55.15
C THR A 31 16.54 9.39 56.29
N ARG A 32 15.30 8.86 56.31
CA ARG A 32 14.55 8.36 57.49
C ARG A 32 14.25 9.30 58.67
N LYS A 33 12.97 9.36 59.04
CA LYS A 33 12.50 8.83 60.34
C LYS A 33 11.01 8.48 60.32
N ASN A 34 10.66 7.35 60.91
CA ASN A 34 9.28 6.92 61.08
C ASN A 34 8.62 7.69 62.23
N TRP A 35 7.30 7.84 62.16
CA TRP A 35 6.46 7.90 63.36
C TRP A 35 5.45 6.76 63.32
N VAL A 36 5.34 6.03 64.43
CA VAL A 36 4.32 5.01 64.64
C VAL A 36 3.70 5.29 66.01
N MET A 37 2.40 5.53 66.03
CA MET A 37 1.58 5.31 67.22
C MET A 37 0.32 4.56 66.77
N GLY A 38 0.15 3.35 67.28
CA GLY A 38 -1.06 2.56 67.09
C GLY A 38 -1.93 2.64 68.33
N VAL A 39 -3.25 2.54 68.13
CA VAL A 39 -4.21 2.20 69.18
C VAL A 39 -4.76 0.81 68.86
N ARG A 40 -5.07 0.03 69.90
CA ARG A 40 -5.45 -1.39 69.81
C ARG A 40 -6.72 -1.62 70.62
N ARG A 41 -7.40 -2.74 70.32
CA ARG A 41 -8.63 -3.25 70.97
C ARG A 41 -9.91 -2.50 70.56
N GLU A 42 -11.09 -3.11 70.62
CA GLU A 42 -11.43 -4.44 71.13
C GLU A 42 -12.38 -5.18 70.17
N VAL A 43 -12.34 -6.52 70.16
CA VAL A 43 -13.34 -7.37 69.48
C VAL A 43 -14.25 -7.95 70.56
N ASN A 44 -15.56 -7.90 70.36
CA ASN A 44 -16.53 -8.54 71.24
C ASN A 44 -17.44 -9.49 70.45
N LYS A 45 -18.01 -10.49 71.13
CA LYS A 45 -18.71 -11.62 70.53
C LYS A 45 -19.99 -11.99 71.30
N ASP A 46 -20.78 -12.83 70.64
CA ASP A 46 -21.87 -13.65 71.17
C ASP A 46 -23.16 -12.93 71.63
N ILE A 47 -24.29 -13.38 71.07
CA ILE A 47 -25.38 -14.01 71.82
C ILE A 47 -26.29 -14.78 70.84
N LEU A 48 -26.82 -15.92 71.31
CA LEU A 48 -27.72 -16.84 70.61
C LEU A 48 -29.00 -16.93 71.47
N THR A 49 -30.24 -16.94 70.97
CA THR A 49 -30.98 -18.12 70.45
C THR A 49 -32.49 -17.75 70.42
N TYR A 50 -33.32 -18.26 69.48
CA TYR A 50 -34.59 -19.02 69.73
C TYR A 50 -35.52 -19.19 68.49
N ILE A 51 -35.60 -20.44 68.00
CA ILE A 51 -36.78 -21.27 67.59
C ILE A 51 -38.09 -20.49 67.22
N THR A 52 -38.75 -20.66 66.06
CA THR A 52 -39.34 -21.90 65.46
C THR A 52 -39.31 -21.92 63.91
N ALA A 53 -39.60 -23.09 63.31
CA ALA A 53 -39.58 -23.33 61.86
C ALA A 53 -40.96 -23.66 61.26
N THR A 54 -41.17 -23.28 59.99
CA THR A 54 -42.21 -23.81 59.10
C THR A 54 -41.59 -24.01 57.70
N LEU A 55 -41.81 -25.17 57.09
CA LEU A 55 -41.36 -25.45 55.71
C LEU A 55 -42.35 -24.88 54.68
N ILE A 56 -41.84 -24.10 53.73
CA ILE A 56 -42.49 -23.86 52.43
C ILE A 56 -41.44 -24.08 51.34
N VAL A 57 -41.78 -24.87 50.34
CA VAL A 57 -40.93 -25.15 49.17
C VAL A 57 -41.19 -24.08 48.11
N PHE A 58 -40.17 -23.30 47.77
CA PHE A 58 -40.09 -22.56 46.51
C PHE A 58 -38.69 -22.68 45.92
N ALA A 59 -38.57 -22.55 44.60
CA ALA A 59 -37.37 -22.88 43.85
C ALA A 59 -36.20 -21.90 44.10
N LEU A 60 -34.97 -22.39 43.87
CA LEU A 60 -33.82 -21.51 43.66
C LEU A 60 -34.01 -20.76 42.33
N THR A 61 -34.48 -19.52 42.40
CA THR A 61 -34.02 -18.48 41.49
C THR A 61 -32.78 -17.85 42.10
N CYS A 62 -31.64 -17.95 41.41
CA CYS A 62 -30.51 -17.07 41.72
C CYS A 62 -30.88 -15.67 41.23
N THR A 63 -31.54 -14.89 42.08
CA THR A 63 -31.63 -13.43 41.89
C THR A 63 -30.24 -12.86 42.04
N VAL A 64 -29.50 -12.78 40.93
CA VAL A 64 -28.41 -11.82 40.80
C VAL A 64 -29.02 -10.46 41.14
N SER A 65 -28.46 -9.79 42.13
CA SER A 65 -28.72 -8.36 42.29
C SER A 65 -27.97 -7.69 41.14
N ALA A 66 -28.65 -7.49 40.02
CA ALA A 66 -28.20 -6.49 39.05
C ALA A 66 -28.03 -5.17 39.83
N ASN A 67 -26.96 -4.43 39.56
CA ASN A 67 -26.82 -3.11 40.15
C ASN A 67 -27.90 -2.21 39.54
N SER A 68 -28.54 -1.39 40.37
CA SER A 68 -29.45 -0.31 39.93
C SER A 68 -28.84 0.53 38.81
N ASP A 69 -27.53 0.68 38.88
CA ASP A 69 -26.71 1.53 38.02
C ASP A 69 -26.64 0.93 36.60
N ASP A 70 -26.58 -0.40 36.49
CA ASP A 70 -26.46 -1.16 35.23
C ASP A 70 -27.78 -1.13 34.44
N GLU A 71 -28.92 -1.37 35.11
CA GLU A 71 -30.25 -1.19 34.52
C GLU A 71 -30.51 0.27 34.13
N SER A 72 -29.98 1.25 34.89
CA SER A 72 -30.16 2.68 34.56
C SER A 72 -29.41 3.13 33.31
N ILE A 73 -28.19 2.62 33.10
CA ILE A 73 -27.35 2.95 31.93
C ILE A 73 -27.94 2.33 30.64
N LEU A 74 -28.46 1.10 30.73
CA LEU A 74 -29.09 0.43 29.59
C LEU A 74 -30.43 1.09 29.17
N GLN A 75 -31.17 1.67 30.11
CA GLN A 75 -32.36 2.47 29.80
C GLN A 75 -31.98 3.79 29.11
N ASP A 76 -30.97 4.49 29.62
CA ASP A 76 -30.47 5.76 29.05
C ASP A 76 -29.97 5.59 27.60
N GLU A 77 -29.19 4.53 27.32
CA GLU A 77 -28.78 4.19 25.95
C GLU A 77 -29.97 3.89 25.03
N THR A 78 -30.99 3.18 25.54
CA THR A 78 -32.20 2.84 24.77
C THR A 78 -33.00 4.10 24.42
N ASP A 79 -33.16 5.02 25.36
CA ASP A 79 -33.91 6.26 25.16
C ASP A 79 -33.19 7.22 24.19
N VAL A 80 -31.85 7.28 24.22
CA VAL A 80 -31.05 8.02 23.24
C VAL A 80 -31.16 7.42 21.83
N ILE A 81 -31.08 6.09 21.68
CA ILE A 81 -31.27 5.42 20.38
C ILE A 81 -32.65 5.71 19.81
N ALA A 82 -33.70 5.70 20.64
CA ALA A 82 -35.06 6.03 20.21
C ALA A 82 -35.17 7.49 19.72
N ALA A 83 -34.57 8.45 20.44
CA ALA A 83 -34.57 9.85 20.05
C ALA A 83 -33.80 10.11 18.74
N ILE A 84 -32.67 9.43 18.52
CA ILE A 84 -31.93 9.49 17.25
C ILE A 84 -32.77 8.89 16.12
N GLN A 85 -33.42 7.74 16.34
CA GLN A 85 -34.26 7.11 15.32
C GLN A 85 -35.47 7.97 14.93
N GLU A 86 -36.12 8.65 15.89
CA GLU A 86 -37.17 9.64 15.61
C GLU A 86 -36.62 10.84 14.81
N ALA A 87 -35.39 11.29 15.10
CA ALA A 87 -34.74 12.36 14.35
C ALA A 87 -34.36 11.94 12.91
N ILE A 88 -33.92 10.69 12.69
CA ILE A 88 -33.69 10.12 11.35
C ILE A 88 -34.99 10.14 10.55
N GLU A 89 -36.08 9.59 11.10
CA GLU A 89 -37.37 9.50 10.43
C GLU A 89 -37.98 10.89 10.14
N THR A 90 -37.84 11.83 11.08
CA THR A 90 -38.34 13.21 10.94
C THR A 90 -37.59 13.99 9.85
N ASN A 91 -36.29 13.78 9.71
CA ASN A 91 -35.46 14.47 8.70
C ASN A 91 -35.35 13.70 7.36
N GLY A 92 -35.90 12.48 7.28
CA GLY A 92 -35.84 11.64 6.07
C GLY A 92 -34.46 11.01 5.82
N GLY A 93 -33.69 10.75 6.88
CA GLY A 93 -32.39 10.09 6.79
C GLY A 93 -32.49 8.64 6.30
N CYS A 94 -31.45 8.16 5.59
CA CYS A 94 -31.41 6.82 4.99
C CYS A 94 -30.49 5.85 5.74
N TRP A 95 -30.44 5.95 7.07
CA TRP A 95 -29.57 5.15 7.94
C TRP A 95 -30.30 4.67 9.21
N THR A 96 -29.67 3.81 10.01
CA THR A 96 -30.27 3.25 11.24
C THR A 96 -29.40 3.46 12.48
N ALA A 97 -30.02 3.91 13.57
CA ALA A 97 -29.39 4.00 14.89
C ALA A 97 -29.53 2.69 15.69
N GLY A 98 -28.56 2.39 16.54
CA GLY A 98 -28.58 1.22 17.43
C GLY A 98 -27.35 1.12 18.33
N PRO A 99 -27.26 0.04 19.14
CA PRO A 99 -26.10 -0.19 19.98
C PRO A 99 -24.88 -0.63 19.14
N THR A 100 -23.70 -0.18 19.55
CA THR A 100 -22.40 -0.41 18.88
C THR A 100 -21.31 -0.72 19.91
N SER A 101 -20.08 -1.01 19.46
CA SER A 101 -18.91 -1.16 20.34
C SER A 101 -18.54 0.10 21.14
N VAL A 102 -19.12 1.27 20.83
CA VAL A 102 -18.81 2.57 21.45
C VAL A 102 -20.04 3.41 21.84
N SER A 103 -21.27 2.96 21.54
CA SER A 103 -22.50 3.71 21.81
C SER A 103 -22.75 3.94 23.31
N ASN A 104 -22.41 2.96 24.15
CA ASN A 104 -22.52 3.05 25.61
C ASN A 104 -21.26 3.64 26.28
N TYR A 105 -20.39 4.32 25.53
CA TYR A 105 -19.26 5.03 26.13
C TYR A 105 -19.74 6.37 26.72
N SER A 106 -19.23 6.70 27.92
CA SER A 106 -19.43 8.02 28.53
C SER A 106 -18.94 9.14 27.60
N VAL A 107 -19.52 10.33 27.73
CA VAL A 107 -19.23 11.49 26.87
C VAL A 107 -17.73 11.80 26.76
N ASP A 108 -16.96 11.71 27.85
CA ASP A 108 -15.52 11.95 27.83
C ASP A 108 -14.73 10.86 27.07
N TRP A 109 -15.22 9.61 27.09
CA TRP A 109 -14.63 8.51 26.33
C TRP A 109 -14.99 8.57 24.85
N LYS A 110 -16.21 9.03 24.50
CA LYS A 110 -16.57 9.36 23.11
C LYS A 110 -15.73 10.52 22.57
N LYS A 111 -15.56 11.59 23.35
CA LYS A 111 -14.62 12.70 23.04
C LYS A 111 -13.18 12.19 22.81
N ALA A 112 -12.73 11.20 23.58
CA ALA A 112 -11.41 10.60 23.42
C ALA A 112 -11.24 9.77 22.13
N LEU A 113 -12.30 9.31 21.47
CA LEU A 113 -12.21 8.64 20.17
C LEU A 113 -11.86 9.63 19.03
N CYS A 114 -12.40 10.85 19.10
CA CYS A 114 -12.26 11.86 18.05
C CYS A 114 -10.98 12.71 18.21
N GLY A 115 -9.84 12.07 17.93
CA GLY A 115 -8.50 12.66 18.09
C GLY A 115 -7.95 13.43 16.88
N ALA A 116 -8.70 13.62 15.79
CA ALA A 116 -8.14 14.24 14.60
C ALA A 116 -7.94 15.75 14.79
N LYS A 117 -6.75 16.26 14.47
CA LYS A 117 -6.43 17.69 14.46
C LYS A 117 -6.42 18.22 13.04
N VAL A 118 -6.92 19.45 12.89
CA VAL A 118 -7.14 20.12 11.61
C VAL A 118 -6.90 21.62 11.75
N GLY A 119 -6.67 22.30 10.62
CA GLY A 119 -6.34 23.72 10.54
C GLY A 119 -5.82 24.09 9.15
N PRO A 120 -5.30 25.30 8.94
CA PRO A 120 -4.92 25.76 7.60
C PRO A 120 -3.85 24.87 6.96
N LEU A 121 -3.97 24.64 5.65
CA LEU A 121 -2.99 23.92 4.84
C LEU A 121 -1.56 24.48 5.09
N PRO A 122 -0.54 23.62 5.29
CA PRO A 122 0.82 24.05 5.56
C PRO A 122 1.42 24.78 4.36
N PHE A 123 2.38 25.66 4.64
CA PHE A 123 3.05 26.43 3.61
C PHE A 123 3.88 25.51 2.71
N GLY A 124 3.48 25.38 1.44
CA GLY A 124 4.10 24.47 0.48
C GLY A 124 3.30 23.19 0.20
N ALA A 125 2.15 22.99 0.84
CA ALA A 125 1.26 21.86 0.59
C ALA A 125 0.97 21.67 -0.91
N VAL A 126 1.28 20.48 -1.43
CA VAL A 126 0.95 20.08 -2.81
C VAL A 126 -0.52 19.63 -2.82
N VAL A 127 -1.38 20.46 -3.39
CA VAL A 127 -2.80 20.15 -3.59
C VAL A 127 -3.01 19.63 -5.01
N VAL A 128 -3.33 18.34 -5.13
CA VAL A 128 -3.69 17.70 -6.40
C VAL A 128 -5.19 17.81 -6.69
N GLN A 129 -5.53 17.71 -7.97
CA GLN A 129 -6.90 17.72 -8.48
C GLN A 129 -6.95 16.94 -9.80
N GLN A 130 -8.14 16.48 -10.17
CA GLN A 130 -8.42 15.71 -11.38
C GLN A 130 -7.80 16.39 -12.64
N PRO A 131 -6.95 15.69 -13.41
CA PRO A 131 -6.43 16.21 -14.67
C PRO A 131 -7.53 16.50 -15.70
N ALA A 132 -7.45 17.66 -16.36
CA ALA A 132 -8.47 18.10 -17.31
C ALA A 132 -8.53 17.18 -18.54
N GLY A 133 -9.56 16.32 -18.59
CA GLY A 133 -9.77 15.33 -19.65
C GLY A 133 -9.77 13.88 -19.15
N ASN A 134 -9.25 13.61 -17.96
CA ASN A 134 -9.43 12.31 -17.30
C ASN A 134 -10.90 12.20 -16.84
N GLY A 135 -11.59 11.12 -17.24
CA GLY A 135 -12.94 10.84 -16.75
C GLY A 135 -12.89 9.97 -15.50
N VAL A 136 -13.58 10.39 -14.44
CA VAL A 136 -13.91 9.52 -13.31
C VAL A 136 -14.93 8.47 -13.76
N SER A 137 -14.83 7.23 -13.29
CA SER A 137 -15.85 6.21 -13.57
C SER A 137 -17.13 6.46 -12.76
N SER A 138 -18.28 6.50 -13.43
CA SER A 138 -19.59 6.54 -12.76
C SER A 138 -20.04 5.16 -12.28
N GLY A 139 -20.81 5.12 -11.19
CA GLY A 139 -21.35 3.89 -10.61
C GLY A 139 -20.80 3.66 -9.20
N ALA A 140 -20.40 2.43 -8.90
CA ALA A 140 -19.79 2.07 -7.62
C ALA A 140 -18.35 1.58 -7.81
N PHE A 141 -17.52 1.81 -6.80
CA PHE A 141 -16.12 1.40 -6.76
C PHE A 141 -15.71 1.21 -5.30
N ASP A 142 -15.03 0.11 -4.98
CA ASP A 142 -14.69 -0.25 -3.61
C ASP A 142 -13.35 -1.00 -3.61
N TRP A 143 -12.33 -0.47 -2.93
CA TRP A 143 -11.03 -1.16 -2.81
C TRP A 143 -11.09 -2.49 -2.05
N ARG A 144 -12.23 -2.82 -1.42
CA ARG A 144 -12.49 -4.11 -0.76
C ARG A 144 -12.92 -5.24 -1.71
N ASP A 145 -13.35 -4.88 -2.93
CA ASP A 145 -13.75 -5.79 -4.00
C ASP A 145 -13.43 -5.12 -5.35
N LYS A 146 -12.13 -4.84 -5.56
CA LYS A 146 -11.65 -4.31 -6.83
C LYS A 146 -11.14 -5.46 -7.68
N ASP A 147 -11.81 -5.66 -8.80
CA ASP A 147 -11.53 -6.73 -9.78
C ASP A 147 -11.56 -8.16 -9.17
N GLY A 148 -12.27 -8.32 -8.05
CA GLY A 148 -12.40 -9.56 -7.28
C GLY A 148 -11.50 -9.65 -6.03
N GLU A 149 -10.64 -8.67 -5.80
CA GLU A 149 -9.61 -8.69 -4.76
C GLU A 149 -9.80 -7.58 -3.71
N ASN A 150 -9.36 -7.84 -2.48
CA ASN A 150 -9.39 -6.88 -1.36
C ASN A 150 -8.03 -6.23 -1.12
N TRP A 151 -7.96 -4.92 -1.31
CA TRP A 151 -6.75 -4.10 -1.17
C TRP A 151 -6.76 -3.27 0.12
N VAL A 152 -7.60 -3.64 1.10
CA VAL A 152 -7.76 -2.95 2.37
C VAL A 152 -7.53 -3.93 3.52
N THR A 153 -6.61 -3.61 4.41
CA THR A 153 -6.31 -4.40 5.62
C THR A 153 -7.52 -4.54 6.55
N PRO A 154 -7.54 -5.53 7.48
CA PRO A 154 -8.63 -5.68 8.45
C PRO A 154 -8.97 -4.42 9.26
N VAL A 155 -10.19 -4.36 9.77
CA VAL A 155 -10.63 -3.29 10.69
C VAL A 155 -9.95 -3.45 12.05
N ARG A 156 -9.26 -2.40 12.50
CA ARG A 156 -8.65 -2.31 13.84
C ARG A 156 -9.54 -1.53 14.82
N SER A 157 -9.15 -1.49 16.10
CA SER A 157 -9.79 -0.66 17.12
C SER A 157 -8.77 0.21 17.85
N GLN A 158 -8.98 1.53 17.83
CA GLN A 158 -8.16 2.52 18.51
C GLN A 158 -8.32 2.50 20.04
N GLY A 159 -9.32 1.80 20.57
CA GLY A 159 -9.61 1.75 22.00
C GLY A 159 -9.89 3.13 22.60
N SER A 160 -9.37 3.39 23.80
CA SER A 160 -9.60 4.62 24.58
C SER A 160 -8.74 5.83 24.18
N CYS A 161 -8.09 5.79 23.02
CA CYS A 161 -7.04 6.72 22.63
C CYS A 161 -7.48 7.59 21.45
N GLY A 162 -7.17 8.89 21.47
CA GLY A 162 -7.42 9.81 20.36
C GLY A 162 -6.41 9.64 19.23
N SER A 163 -6.39 8.46 18.60
CA SER A 163 -5.39 8.01 17.63
C SER A 163 -5.96 7.73 16.24
N CYS A 164 -7.23 8.03 15.97
CA CYS A 164 -7.87 7.84 14.67
C CYS A 164 -7.07 8.41 13.48
N TRP A 165 -6.34 9.52 13.70
CA TRP A 165 -5.42 10.13 12.73
C TRP A 165 -4.25 9.21 12.33
N ALA A 166 -3.76 8.39 13.26
CA ALA A 166 -2.75 7.36 12.99
C ALA A 166 -3.36 6.17 12.24
N PHE A 167 -4.49 5.63 12.70
CA PHE A 167 -5.19 4.52 12.00
C PHE A 167 -5.62 4.89 10.56
N SER A 168 -6.06 6.13 10.34
CA SER A 168 -6.42 6.66 9.03
C SER A 168 -5.20 6.78 8.10
N ALA A 169 -4.07 7.29 8.62
CA ALA A 169 -2.82 7.38 7.87
C ALA A 169 -2.22 5.99 7.57
N ILE A 170 -2.12 5.12 8.60
CA ILE A 170 -1.61 3.75 8.46
C ILE A 170 -2.46 2.95 7.47
N GLY A 171 -3.79 3.01 7.56
CA GLY A 171 -4.66 2.31 6.60
C GLY A 171 -4.45 2.75 5.14
N ALA A 172 -4.07 4.02 4.89
CA ALA A 172 -3.72 4.50 3.57
C ALA A 172 -2.35 3.97 3.11
N VAL A 173 -1.35 3.98 4.01
CA VAL A 173 0.00 3.43 3.76
C VAL A 173 -0.06 1.93 3.47
N GLU A 174 -0.78 1.16 4.29
CA GLU A 174 -0.96 -0.29 4.10
C GLU A 174 -1.61 -0.61 2.76
N SER A 175 -2.74 0.05 2.46
CA SER A 175 -3.46 -0.15 1.19
C SER A 175 -2.58 0.25 -0.01
N ALA A 176 -1.81 1.34 0.10
CA ALA A 176 -0.83 1.71 -0.91
C ALA A 176 0.25 0.64 -1.11
N VAL A 177 0.79 0.02 -0.04
CA VAL A 177 1.76 -1.08 -0.18
C VAL A 177 1.13 -2.27 -0.91
N LEU A 178 -0.10 -2.67 -0.55
CA LEU A 178 -0.82 -3.76 -1.24
C LEU A 178 -0.92 -3.47 -2.75
N ILE A 179 -1.36 -2.25 -3.11
CA ILE A 179 -1.58 -1.80 -4.49
C ILE A 179 -0.27 -1.71 -5.27
N TYR A 180 0.74 -0.98 -4.77
CA TYR A 180 2.02 -0.78 -5.47
C TYR A 180 2.88 -2.06 -5.54
N THR A 181 2.65 -3.04 -4.66
CA THR A 181 3.29 -4.37 -4.78
C THR A 181 2.48 -5.37 -5.60
N ASN A 182 1.27 -4.97 -6.06
CA ASN A 182 0.29 -5.80 -6.77
C ASN A 182 0.01 -7.13 -6.04
N ASN A 183 -0.16 -7.09 -4.71
CA ASN A 183 -0.24 -8.26 -3.86
C ASN A 183 -1.26 -8.08 -2.70
N PRO A 184 -2.56 -8.35 -2.93
CA PRO A 184 -3.61 -8.22 -1.91
C PRO A 184 -3.47 -9.26 -0.78
N ASP A 185 -2.83 -10.39 -1.04
CA ASP A 185 -2.52 -11.44 -0.04
C ASP A 185 -1.35 -11.07 0.91
N MET A 186 -0.70 -9.92 0.74
CA MET A 186 0.42 -9.53 1.60
C MET A 186 -0.07 -9.21 3.02
N ASN A 187 0.38 -10.02 3.98
CA ASN A 187 0.14 -9.78 5.42
C ASN A 187 0.96 -8.59 5.94
N ILE A 188 0.53 -7.38 5.59
CA ILE A 188 0.99 -6.13 6.19
C ILE A 188 0.08 -5.73 7.36
N ASP A 189 0.71 -5.33 8.46
CA ASP A 189 0.09 -4.84 9.70
C ASP A 189 1.11 -3.88 10.32
N LEU A 190 0.89 -2.56 10.21
CA LEU A 190 1.84 -1.53 10.64
C LEU A 190 1.48 -0.94 11.99
N SER A 191 2.48 -0.51 12.74
CA SER A 191 2.30 0.00 14.10
C SER A 191 1.74 1.43 14.13
N GLU A 192 0.44 1.60 14.45
CA GLU A 192 -0.05 2.90 14.91
C GLU A 192 0.62 3.35 16.22
N GLN A 193 1.11 2.40 17.04
CA GLN A 193 1.78 2.71 18.31
C GLN A 193 3.05 3.53 18.10
N HIS A 194 3.77 3.30 17.00
CA HIS A 194 4.95 4.07 16.64
C HIS A 194 4.63 5.55 16.40
N LEU A 195 3.44 5.86 15.89
CA LEU A 195 2.95 7.23 15.71
C LEU A 195 2.39 7.83 17.01
N VAL A 196 1.69 7.02 17.82
CA VAL A 196 1.01 7.46 19.06
C VAL A 196 1.97 7.65 20.25
N SER A 197 3.17 7.07 20.17
CA SER A 197 4.24 7.16 21.17
C SER A 197 5.13 8.39 21.01
N ASP A 198 5.96 8.67 22.02
CA ASP A 198 7.02 9.69 22.01
C ASP A 198 8.14 9.45 20.95
N CYS A 199 7.93 8.58 19.95
CA CYS A 199 8.86 8.34 18.83
C CYS A 199 8.82 9.46 17.78
N CYS A 200 7.68 10.14 17.65
CA CYS A 200 7.45 11.18 16.66
C CYS A 200 6.73 12.39 17.26
N SER A 201 6.65 13.49 16.49
CA SER A 201 5.88 14.68 16.86
C SER A 201 4.49 14.76 16.21
N ALA A 202 4.02 13.70 15.55
CA ALA A 202 2.76 13.71 14.78
C ALA A 202 1.51 13.81 15.66
N GLY A 203 1.54 13.23 16.86
CA GLY A 203 0.43 13.25 17.78
C GLY A 203 0.65 12.47 19.07
N SER A 204 -0.46 12.03 19.66
CA SER A 204 -0.56 11.23 20.88
C SER A 204 -2.01 10.77 21.05
N CYS A 205 -2.37 10.09 22.16
CA CYS A 205 -3.78 9.89 22.51
C CYS A 205 -4.55 11.20 22.81
N SER A 206 -3.87 12.35 22.94
CA SER A 206 -4.50 13.68 22.95
C SER A 206 -4.61 14.29 21.54
N GLY A 207 -4.65 13.45 20.51
CA GLY A 207 -4.84 13.79 19.11
C GLY A 207 -3.58 14.16 18.33
N GLY A 208 -3.69 14.12 17.01
CA GLY A 208 -2.62 14.34 16.03
C GLY A 208 -3.17 14.61 14.63
N TRP A 209 -2.28 14.78 13.66
CA TRP A 209 -2.65 15.11 12.27
C TRP A 209 -2.30 13.92 11.35
N PRO A 210 -3.19 13.50 10.41
CA PRO A 210 -2.83 12.52 9.39
C PRO A 210 -1.66 13.00 8.52
N ASP A 211 -1.64 14.29 8.20
CA ASP A 211 -0.52 15.03 7.57
C ASP A 211 0.84 14.66 8.19
N TRP A 212 1.00 14.90 9.50
CA TRP A 212 2.26 14.68 10.21
C TRP A 212 2.56 13.19 10.44
N ALA A 213 1.54 12.33 10.41
CA ALA A 213 1.74 10.89 10.40
C ALA A 213 2.35 10.43 9.06
N LEU A 214 1.81 10.89 7.93
CA LEU A 214 2.31 10.55 6.59
C LEU A 214 3.70 11.16 6.34
N ASP A 215 3.95 12.40 6.78
CA ASP A 215 5.30 12.98 6.79
C ASP A 215 6.30 12.10 7.56
N TYR A 216 5.93 11.60 8.74
CA TYR A 216 6.81 10.73 9.52
C TYR A 216 7.00 9.35 8.87
N VAL A 217 5.97 8.78 8.24
CA VAL A 217 6.10 7.53 7.45
C VAL A 217 7.00 7.75 6.23
N ARG A 218 6.99 8.92 5.58
CA ARG A 218 7.95 9.26 4.53
C ARG A 218 9.37 9.35 5.10
N ASP A 219 9.57 10.24 6.07
CA ASP A 219 10.90 10.70 6.50
C ASP A 219 11.62 9.76 7.47
N THR A 220 10.90 8.86 8.16
CA THR A 220 11.45 7.90 9.14
C THR A 220 10.90 6.49 8.96
N GLY A 221 9.63 6.36 8.59
CA GLY A 221 8.95 5.07 8.43
C GLY A 221 8.38 4.51 9.74
N VAL A 222 7.58 3.47 9.61
CA VAL A 222 6.93 2.78 10.74
C VAL A 222 7.24 1.28 10.70
N PRO A 223 7.59 0.65 11.84
CA PRO A 223 7.78 -0.79 11.89
C PRO A 223 6.43 -1.51 11.82
N ASP A 224 6.48 -2.80 11.49
CA ASP A 224 5.32 -3.68 11.62
C ASP A 224 4.82 -3.76 13.08
N GLU A 225 3.52 -3.98 13.25
CA GLU A 225 2.83 -4.07 14.55
C GLU A 225 3.47 -5.13 15.48
N SER A 226 3.95 -6.26 14.95
CA SER A 226 4.57 -7.29 15.79
C SER A 226 5.88 -6.81 16.46
N CYS A 227 6.48 -5.74 15.93
CA CYS A 227 7.63 -5.08 16.51
C CYS A 227 7.26 -3.98 17.53
N PHE A 228 6.10 -3.34 17.42
CA PHE A 228 5.64 -2.37 18.42
C PHE A 228 4.10 -2.37 18.54
N PRO A 229 3.53 -3.34 19.29
CA PRO A 229 2.09 -3.57 19.30
C PRO A 229 1.27 -2.42 19.89
N TYR A 230 0.08 -2.18 19.36
CA TYR A 230 -0.81 -1.12 19.82
C TYR A 230 -1.34 -1.32 21.25
N THR A 231 -1.24 -0.27 22.08
CA THR A 231 -1.57 -0.30 23.53
C THR A 231 -2.70 0.65 23.92
N ALA A 232 -3.33 1.34 22.97
CA ALA A 232 -4.34 2.40 23.21
C ALA A 232 -3.91 3.45 24.25
N SER A 233 -2.62 3.76 24.32
CA SER A 233 -2.03 4.71 25.26
C SER A 233 -0.80 5.40 24.67
N SER A 234 -0.55 6.65 25.05
CA SER A 234 0.72 7.32 24.74
C SER A 234 1.83 6.70 25.60
N SER A 235 2.85 6.14 24.95
CA SER A 235 4.00 5.49 25.60
C SER A 235 5.32 6.12 25.20
N SER A 236 6.37 5.85 25.99
CA SER A 236 7.75 6.10 25.58
C SER A 236 8.08 5.32 24.30
N CYS A 237 8.95 5.87 23.46
CA CYS A 237 9.46 5.16 22.29
C CYS A 237 10.37 3.98 22.71
N ASP A 238 9.84 2.75 22.64
CA ASP A 238 10.59 1.51 22.91
C ASP A 238 10.13 0.35 21.98
N PRO A 239 10.34 0.46 20.64
CA PRO A 239 10.02 -0.61 19.69
C PRO A 239 11.00 -1.80 19.82
N CYS A 240 10.70 -2.93 19.16
CA CYS A 240 11.55 -4.11 19.21
C CYS A 240 13.01 -3.87 18.75
N SER A 241 13.93 -4.69 19.25
CA SER A 241 15.34 -4.65 18.83
C SER A 241 15.46 -4.86 17.31
N GLY A 242 16.09 -3.90 16.62
CA GLY A 242 16.25 -3.93 15.16
C GLY A 242 15.08 -3.34 14.37
N TRP A 243 14.13 -2.64 15.01
CA TRP A 243 12.96 -2.05 14.33
C TRP A 243 13.30 -1.17 13.12
N THR A 244 14.46 -0.49 13.12
CA THR A 244 14.94 0.35 12.01
C THR A 244 15.24 -0.43 10.72
N GLU A 245 15.36 -1.76 10.79
CA GLU A 245 15.52 -2.65 9.63
C GLU A 245 14.16 -3.26 9.19
N ARG A 246 13.08 -2.90 9.88
CA ARG A 246 11.70 -3.40 9.69
C ARG A 246 10.70 -2.29 9.37
N VAL A 247 11.18 -1.07 9.09
CA VAL A 247 10.33 0.07 8.75
C VAL A 247 9.80 -0.02 7.33
N TRP A 248 8.57 0.45 7.15
CA TRP A 248 7.97 0.74 5.86
C TRP A 248 7.85 2.25 5.70
N ASN A 249 8.23 2.74 4.52
CA ASN A 249 8.21 4.16 4.17
C ASN A 249 7.34 4.41 2.92
N ILE A 250 6.78 5.61 2.82
CA ILE A 250 6.16 6.12 1.59
C ILE A 250 7.15 7.00 0.81
N LYS A 251 6.98 7.08 -0.51
CA LYS A 251 7.79 7.97 -1.37
C LYS A 251 7.40 9.44 -1.14
N ASP A 252 6.10 9.75 -1.13
CA ASP A 252 5.54 11.01 -0.62
C ASP A 252 4.02 10.90 -0.38
N HIS A 253 3.40 11.99 0.08
CA HIS A 253 1.94 12.16 0.14
C HIS A 253 1.50 13.54 -0.38
N VAL A 254 0.22 13.66 -0.77
CA VAL A 254 -0.37 14.90 -1.31
C VAL A 254 -1.75 15.17 -0.75
N TYR A 255 -2.14 16.45 -0.74
CA TYR A 255 -3.50 16.87 -0.40
C TYR A 255 -4.41 16.72 -1.61
N VAL A 256 -5.56 16.07 -1.45
CA VAL A 256 -6.60 16.03 -2.48
C VAL A 256 -7.53 17.24 -2.32
N LYS A 257 -7.77 17.98 -3.40
CA LYS A 257 -8.78 19.06 -3.43
C LYS A 257 -10.16 18.51 -3.08
N SER A 258 -10.88 19.14 -2.15
CA SER A 258 -12.20 18.62 -1.72
C SER A 258 -13.31 18.94 -2.71
N THR A 259 -13.46 18.07 -3.72
CA THR A 259 -14.68 17.88 -4.49
C THR A 259 -14.92 16.39 -4.73
N THR A 260 -16.17 16.00 -5.01
CA THR A 260 -16.52 14.60 -5.24
C THR A 260 -15.76 13.98 -6.41
N ASP A 261 -15.52 14.72 -7.50
CA ASP A 261 -14.78 14.20 -8.65
C ASP A 261 -13.28 14.09 -8.38
N ASP A 262 -12.70 15.04 -7.64
CA ASP A 262 -11.28 14.99 -7.22
C ASP A 262 -11.02 13.81 -6.26
N PHE A 263 -11.90 13.58 -5.29
CA PHE A 263 -11.78 12.46 -4.34
C PHE A 263 -11.91 11.11 -5.05
N LYS A 264 -12.87 10.96 -5.97
CA LYS A 264 -12.99 9.73 -6.77
C LYS A 264 -11.78 9.52 -7.67
N TRP A 265 -11.29 10.55 -8.35
CA TRP A 265 -10.06 10.42 -9.15
C TRP A 265 -8.87 10.00 -8.27
N ALA A 266 -8.67 10.62 -7.10
CA ALA A 266 -7.60 10.26 -6.18
C ALA A 266 -7.71 8.80 -5.69
N LEU A 267 -8.93 8.32 -5.41
CA LEU A 267 -9.18 6.91 -5.10
C LEU A 267 -8.79 5.95 -6.23
N GLN A 268 -8.92 6.36 -7.50
CA GLN A 268 -8.52 5.55 -8.66
C GLN A 268 -7.02 5.62 -8.96
N GLU A 269 -6.39 6.76 -8.71
CA GLU A 269 -4.99 7.05 -9.01
C GLU A 269 -4.03 6.55 -7.93
N TYR A 270 -4.39 6.70 -6.65
CA TYR A 270 -3.49 6.56 -5.50
C TYR A 270 -3.90 5.47 -4.49
N GLY A 271 -5.10 4.91 -4.61
CA GLY A 271 -5.65 3.98 -3.61
C GLY A 271 -6.51 4.67 -2.54
N PRO A 272 -6.85 3.95 -1.45
CA PRO A 272 -7.58 4.50 -0.31
C PRO A 272 -6.92 5.76 0.29
N ILE A 273 -7.70 6.82 0.49
CA ILE A 273 -7.20 8.12 0.96
C ILE A 273 -7.60 8.40 2.41
N SER A 274 -6.67 8.92 3.20
CA SER A 274 -6.94 9.33 4.58
C SER A 274 -7.81 10.59 4.57
N VAL A 275 -8.93 10.61 5.30
CA VAL A 275 -9.85 11.75 5.35
C VAL A 275 -10.27 12.10 6.77
N VAL A 276 -10.54 13.39 7.03
CA VAL A 276 -11.10 13.86 8.32
C VAL A 276 -12.51 14.42 8.11
N LEU A 277 -13.47 13.87 8.86
CA LEU A 277 -14.84 14.39 8.97
C LEU A 277 -15.10 14.96 10.37
N THR A 278 -16.12 15.81 10.49
CA THR A 278 -16.61 16.26 11.80
C THR A 278 -17.86 15.48 12.17
N VAL A 279 -17.80 14.71 13.25
CA VAL A 279 -18.87 13.82 13.71
C VAL A 279 -19.64 14.45 14.88
N PRO A 280 -20.99 14.41 14.88
CA PRO A 280 -21.83 14.72 16.03
C PRO A 280 -22.15 13.45 16.85
N ASP A 281 -23.03 13.57 17.85
CA ASP A 281 -23.34 12.51 18.81
C ASP A 281 -24.07 11.30 18.23
N ASP A 282 -24.81 11.47 17.12
CA ASP A 282 -25.57 10.39 16.49
C ASP A 282 -24.68 9.33 15.80
N TRP A 283 -23.46 9.71 15.38
CA TRP A 283 -22.48 8.85 14.71
C TRP A 283 -21.99 7.67 15.57
N TYR A 284 -21.95 7.81 16.90
CA TYR A 284 -21.58 6.72 17.82
C TYR A 284 -22.61 5.57 17.82
N TYR A 285 -23.81 5.82 17.31
CA TYR A 285 -24.94 4.89 17.24
C TYR A 285 -25.20 4.38 15.81
N TYR A 286 -24.37 4.75 14.82
CA TYR A 286 -24.51 4.29 13.45
C TYR A 286 -24.35 2.77 13.33
N THR A 287 -25.35 2.12 12.71
CA THR A 287 -25.34 0.66 12.46
C THR A 287 -25.41 0.28 10.98
N GLY A 288 -25.89 1.18 10.10
CA GLY A 288 -25.92 0.94 8.66
C GLY A 288 -26.74 1.95 7.88
N GLY A 289 -26.67 1.86 6.55
CA GLY A 289 -27.31 2.79 5.61
C GLY A 289 -26.46 4.02 5.29
N VAL A 290 -27.02 4.98 4.55
CA VAL A 290 -26.32 6.21 4.14
C VAL A 290 -26.45 7.25 5.24
N TYR A 291 -25.39 7.40 6.02
CA TYR A 291 -25.29 8.37 7.10
C TYR A 291 -25.34 9.81 6.60
N THR A 292 -26.12 10.61 7.32
CA THR A 292 -26.18 12.07 7.29
C THR A 292 -26.49 12.53 8.72
N PRO A 293 -25.79 13.54 9.28
CA PRO A 293 -26.11 14.08 10.60
C PRO A 293 -27.57 14.54 10.73
N VAL A 294 -28.24 14.13 11.80
CA VAL A 294 -29.61 14.56 12.15
C VAL A 294 -29.76 14.97 13.62
N TRP A 295 -28.85 14.56 14.51
CA TRP A 295 -28.99 14.76 15.95
C TRP A 295 -27.64 14.97 16.68
N SER A 296 -27.68 15.82 17.70
CA SER A 296 -26.58 16.11 18.64
C SER A 296 -27.21 16.66 19.94
N SER A 297 -26.62 16.40 21.11
CA SER A 297 -27.15 16.87 22.40
C SER A 297 -26.34 18.04 22.99
N ASP A 298 -27.02 18.94 23.71
CA ASP A 298 -26.40 20.12 24.35
C ASP A 298 -25.34 19.76 25.41
N ASP A 299 -25.34 18.51 25.90
CA ASP A 299 -24.45 17.96 26.94
C ASP A 299 -23.46 16.89 26.42
N GLY A 300 -23.52 16.55 25.13
CA GLY A 300 -22.80 15.44 24.53
C GLY A 300 -21.31 15.68 24.22
N VAL A 301 -20.83 14.96 23.22
CA VAL A 301 -19.61 15.26 22.45
C VAL A 301 -19.79 16.58 21.71
N GLY A 302 -20.95 16.76 21.08
CA GLY A 302 -21.11 17.74 20.03
C GLY A 302 -20.23 17.41 18.82
N TRP A 303 -19.85 18.44 18.07
CA TRP A 303 -19.07 18.29 16.84
C TRP A 303 -17.58 18.11 17.12
N ALA A 304 -17.05 16.90 16.90
CA ALA A 304 -15.64 16.57 17.06
C ALA A 304 -15.02 16.05 15.75
N ASN A 305 -13.71 16.23 15.56
CA ASN A 305 -13.03 15.81 14.34
C ASN A 305 -12.51 14.38 14.45
N HIS A 306 -12.86 13.55 13.47
CA HIS A 306 -12.53 12.14 13.44
C HIS A 306 -11.92 11.78 12.08
N ALA A 307 -10.87 10.96 12.10
CA ALA A 307 -10.17 10.54 10.89
C ALA A 307 -10.50 9.08 10.55
N VAL A 308 -10.83 8.84 9.29
CA VAL A 308 -11.20 7.53 8.72
C VAL A 308 -10.44 7.32 7.41
N LEU A 309 -10.46 6.12 6.87
CA LEU A 309 -9.89 5.85 5.54
C LEU A 309 -11.04 5.76 4.53
N LEU A 310 -11.02 6.60 3.50
CA LEU A 310 -11.95 6.51 2.39
C LEU A 310 -11.50 5.37 1.45
N VAL A 311 -12.37 4.38 1.23
CA VAL A 311 -12.04 3.16 0.46
C VAL A 311 -12.87 2.99 -0.81
N GLY A 312 -13.91 3.81 -1.02
CA GLY A 312 -14.79 3.66 -2.17
C GLY A 312 -15.97 4.63 -2.21
N TRP A 313 -16.87 4.42 -3.18
CA TRP A 313 -18.10 5.18 -3.35
C TRP A 313 -19.19 4.35 -4.04
N ASN A 314 -20.43 4.85 -3.97
CA ASN A 314 -21.59 4.33 -4.68
C ASN A 314 -22.47 5.49 -5.17
N ASP A 315 -22.51 5.72 -6.49
CA ASP A 315 -23.35 6.76 -7.13
C ASP A 315 -24.84 6.44 -7.11
N TYR A 316 -25.24 5.18 -6.94
CA TYR A 316 -26.65 4.79 -6.85
C TYR A 316 -27.25 5.19 -5.50
N ASP A 317 -26.46 5.11 -4.42
CA ASP A 317 -26.78 5.62 -3.09
C ASP A 317 -26.41 7.11 -2.93
N GLY A 318 -25.48 7.61 -3.76
CA GLY A 318 -24.86 8.92 -3.64
C GLY A 318 -24.06 9.05 -2.34
N CYS A 319 -23.16 8.10 -2.07
CA CYS A 319 -22.39 8.02 -0.83
C CYS A 319 -20.95 7.54 -1.01
N TRP A 320 -20.10 7.98 -0.11
CA TRP A 320 -18.76 7.44 0.16
C TRP A 320 -18.81 6.15 0.97
N ILE A 321 -17.74 5.35 0.91
CA ILE A 321 -17.51 4.17 1.74
C ILE A 321 -16.24 4.41 2.56
N VAL A 322 -16.34 4.41 3.90
CA VAL A 322 -15.21 4.68 4.80
C VAL A 322 -14.95 3.51 5.77
N LYS A 323 -13.67 3.19 6.00
CA LYS A 323 -13.18 2.29 7.05
C LYS A 323 -12.97 3.10 8.32
N ASN A 324 -13.67 2.74 9.40
CA ASN A 324 -13.49 3.33 10.72
C ASN A 324 -12.47 2.50 11.55
N SER A 325 -12.00 3.06 12.65
CA SER A 325 -11.02 2.45 13.57
C SER A 325 -11.64 2.16 14.95
N TRP A 326 -12.94 1.88 15.02
CA TRP A 326 -13.70 1.57 16.27
C TRP A 326 -14.00 0.07 16.45
N GLY A 327 -13.30 -0.79 15.69
CA GLY A 327 -13.53 -2.23 15.62
C GLY A 327 -14.75 -2.61 14.78
N THR A 328 -14.89 -3.91 14.51
CA THR A 328 -15.97 -4.46 13.67
C THR A 328 -17.36 -4.42 14.33
N GLY A 329 -17.45 -4.08 15.63
CA GLY A 329 -18.70 -3.95 16.38
C GLY A 329 -19.41 -2.59 16.25
N TRP A 330 -18.93 -1.70 15.37
CA TRP A 330 -19.58 -0.43 15.05
C TRP A 330 -19.86 -0.35 13.54
N GLY A 331 -20.99 0.25 13.15
CA GLY A 331 -21.38 0.42 11.76
C GLY A 331 -21.50 -0.89 10.97
N GLU A 332 -21.26 -0.80 9.66
CA GLU A 332 -21.32 -1.89 8.69
C GLU A 332 -20.06 -2.76 8.79
N SER A 333 -19.93 -3.52 9.90
CA SER A 333 -18.76 -4.33 10.26
C SER A 333 -17.45 -3.52 10.37
N GLY A 334 -17.51 -2.31 10.95
CA GLY A 334 -16.38 -1.38 11.06
C GLY A 334 -16.30 -0.35 9.92
N TYR A 335 -17.21 -0.41 8.95
CA TYR A 335 -17.32 0.55 7.86
C TYR A 335 -18.57 1.42 8.01
N ALA A 336 -18.64 2.50 7.23
CA ALA A 336 -19.86 3.27 7.05
C ALA A 336 -20.01 3.80 5.64
N ARG A 337 -21.27 4.04 5.24
CA ARG A 337 -21.61 4.82 4.06
C ARG A 337 -21.98 6.23 4.49
N VAL A 338 -21.31 7.24 3.94
CA VAL A 338 -21.45 8.67 4.32
C VAL A 338 -21.88 9.47 3.09
N LYS A 339 -22.77 10.45 3.22
CA LYS A 339 -23.29 11.20 2.07
C LYS A 339 -22.19 12.02 1.36
N TYR A 340 -22.30 12.14 0.03
CA TYR A 340 -21.50 13.11 -0.72
C TYR A 340 -21.78 14.54 -0.22
N GLY A 341 -20.72 15.31 -0.01
CA GLY A 341 -20.72 16.65 0.57
C GLY A 341 -20.20 16.70 2.02
N ASP A 342 -20.46 15.67 2.82
CA ASP A 342 -20.11 15.65 4.25
C ASP A 342 -18.59 15.54 4.46
N LEU A 343 -17.89 14.73 3.64
CA LEU A 343 -16.43 14.62 3.66
C LEU A 343 -15.77 15.81 2.93
N GLU A 344 -16.36 16.25 1.83
CA GLU A 344 -15.84 17.32 0.99
C GLU A 344 -15.98 18.72 1.61
N THR A 345 -16.67 18.85 2.75
CA THR A 345 -16.83 20.12 3.48
C THR A 345 -15.50 20.72 3.96
N TYR A 346 -14.44 19.91 4.09
CA TYR A 346 -13.11 20.37 4.52
C TYR A 346 -11.97 19.83 3.66
N ASN A 347 -10.90 20.62 3.47
CA ASN A 347 -9.70 20.24 2.70
C ASN A 347 -8.71 19.38 3.52
N TYR A 348 -9.18 18.24 4.02
CA TYR A 348 -8.40 17.30 4.84
C TYR A 348 -8.49 15.87 4.28
N ALA A 349 -8.13 15.72 3.02
CA ALA A 349 -7.95 14.44 2.34
C ALA A 349 -6.49 14.30 1.89
N TYR A 350 -5.88 13.16 2.19
CA TYR A 350 -4.45 12.88 2.01
C TYR A 350 -4.27 11.57 1.25
N ALA A 351 -3.54 11.61 0.14
CA ALA A 351 -3.26 10.46 -0.72
C ALA A 351 -1.76 10.12 -0.69
N VAL A 352 -1.42 8.83 -0.58
CA VAL A 352 -0.04 8.33 -0.69
C VAL A 352 0.32 8.20 -2.16
N THR A 353 1.41 8.83 -2.61
CA THR A 353 1.77 8.88 -4.05
C THR A 353 2.86 7.88 -4.46
N GLY A 354 3.17 6.92 -3.59
CA GLY A 354 4.15 5.87 -3.82
C GLY A 354 4.66 5.28 -2.52
N VAL A 355 5.21 4.07 -2.59
CA VAL A 355 5.84 3.36 -1.46
C VAL A 355 7.31 3.12 -1.71
N VAL A 356 8.13 3.04 -0.65
CA VAL A 356 9.54 2.66 -0.73
C VAL A 356 9.64 1.13 -0.64
N THR A 357 9.21 0.46 -1.69
CA THR A 357 9.53 -0.94 -1.95
C THR A 357 10.99 -1.05 -2.42
N GLY A 358 11.65 -2.16 -2.08
CA GLY A 358 12.94 -2.49 -2.68
C GLY A 358 12.75 -2.88 -4.14
N ASN A 359 13.23 -2.06 -5.07
CA ASN A 359 13.09 -2.23 -6.52
C ASN A 359 13.46 -3.66 -6.97
N LYS A 360 12.54 -4.34 -7.65
CA LYS A 360 12.80 -5.68 -8.23
C LYS A 360 13.38 -5.54 -9.64
N PRO A 361 14.42 -6.31 -10.00
CA PRO A 361 14.91 -6.34 -11.38
C PRO A 361 13.81 -6.80 -12.36
N PRO A 362 13.71 -6.19 -13.56
CA PRO A 362 12.72 -6.57 -14.56
C PRO A 362 12.97 -7.97 -15.12
N GLU A 363 11.91 -8.64 -15.55
CA GLU A 363 12.02 -9.86 -16.35
C GLU A 363 12.40 -9.50 -17.79
N ALA A 364 13.54 -10.01 -18.26
CA ALA A 364 13.99 -9.88 -19.63
C ALA A 364 13.65 -11.16 -20.42
N SER A 365 13.36 -11.04 -21.71
CA SER A 365 13.27 -12.18 -22.63
C SER A 365 13.97 -11.90 -23.96
N ALA A 366 14.86 -12.81 -24.34
CA ALA A 366 15.73 -12.74 -25.50
C ALA A 366 15.31 -13.76 -26.58
N SER A 367 15.29 -13.35 -27.84
CA SER A 367 15.08 -14.24 -28.98
C SER A 367 15.89 -13.81 -30.19
N ALA A 368 16.22 -14.76 -31.07
CA ALA A 368 16.99 -14.51 -32.28
C ALA A 368 16.63 -15.49 -33.41
N THR A 369 16.87 -15.07 -34.66
CA THR A 369 16.69 -15.93 -35.84
C THR A 369 17.62 -15.50 -37.00
N PRO A 370 18.28 -16.45 -37.68
CA PRO A 370 18.39 -17.87 -37.35
C PRO A 370 19.31 -18.11 -36.14
N LEU A 371 19.17 -19.27 -35.49
CA LEU A 371 20.04 -19.68 -34.36
C LEU A 371 21.31 -20.43 -34.82
N ASN A 372 21.42 -20.78 -36.10
CA ASN A 372 22.62 -21.40 -36.67
C ASN A 372 22.75 -21.10 -38.17
N GLY A 373 23.96 -21.27 -38.69
CA GLY A 373 24.25 -21.19 -40.13
C GLY A 373 25.70 -20.80 -40.43
N ASP A 374 26.08 -20.85 -41.70
CA ASP A 374 27.47 -20.63 -42.12
C ASP A 374 27.90 -19.17 -42.06
N ALA A 375 29.16 -18.92 -41.71
CA ALA A 375 29.75 -17.58 -41.77
C ALA A 375 29.85 -17.07 -43.23
N PRO A 376 29.52 -15.79 -43.50
CA PRO A 376 29.03 -14.79 -42.56
C PRO A 376 27.50 -14.87 -42.34
N LEU A 377 27.09 -15.11 -41.11
CA LEU A 377 25.69 -15.27 -40.71
C LEU A 377 25.10 -13.93 -40.26
N GLU A 378 23.96 -13.55 -40.82
CA GLU A 378 23.19 -12.37 -40.41
C GLU A 378 21.98 -12.82 -39.57
N VAL A 379 21.85 -12.26 -38.37
CA VAL A 379 20.88 -12.68 -37.35
C VAL A 379 20.06 -11.48 -36.90
N ALA A 380 18.74 -11.62 -36.90
CA ALA A 380 17.81 -10.66 -36.30
C ALA A 380 17.51 -11.07 -34.86
N PHE A 381 17.58 -10.10 -33.94
CA PHE A 381 17.29 -10.27 -32.52
C PHE A 381 16.00 -9.52 -32.16
N ALA A 382 15.27 -10.04 -31.19
CA ALA A 382 14.11 -9.36 -30.61
C ALA A 382 14.11 -9.57 -29.10
N GLY A 383 14.14 -8.45 -28.37
CA GLY A 383 14.08 -8.43 -26.91
C GLY A 383 12.76 -7.85 -26.39
N SER A 384 12.36 -8.28 -25.20
CA SER A 384 11.25 -7.68 -24.44
C SER A 384 11.61 -7.62 -22.97
N GLY A 385 11.02 -6.65 -22.25
CA GLY A 385 11.15 -6.50 -20.81
C GLY A 385 9.80 -6.23 -20.18
N THR A 386 9.57 -6.81 -19.00
CA THR A 386 8.41 -6.53 -18.14
C THR A 386 8.88 -6.30 -16.71
N ASP A 387 8.27 -5.32 -16.06
CA ASP A 387 8.57 -4.89 -14.70
C ASP A 387 7.29 -5.02 -13.86
N SER A 388 7.42 -5.40 -12.59
CA SER A 388 6.29 -5.60 -11.67
C SER A 388 6.03 -4.42 -10.73
N ASP A 389 6.95 -3.47 -10.64
CA ASP A 389 6.90 -2.32 -9.72
C ASP A 389 7.34 -0.99 -10.36
N GLY A 390 7.74 -1.02 -11.64
CA GLY A 390 8.09 0.16 -12.43
C GLY A 390 7.83 -0.01 -13.94
N THR A 391 8.74 0.55 -14.74
CA THR A 391 8.70 0.62 -16.20
C THR A 391 10.10 0.50 -16.80
N ILE A 392 10.21 -0.08 -18.00
CA ILE A 392 11.50 -0.30 -18.68
C ILE A 392 12.09 1.04 -19.18
N ALA A 393 13.30 1.36 -18.72
CA ALA A 393 14.05 2.54 -19.13
C ALA A 393 14.98 2.30 -20.32
N SER A 394 15.61 1.12 -20.44
CA SER A 394 16.54 0.81 -21.53
C SER A 394 16.69 -0.68 -21.85
N TYR A 395 17.15 -0.95 -23.08
CA TYR A 395 17.55 -2.26 -23.60
C TYR A 395 18.99 -2.17 -24.11
N HIS A 396 19.83 -3.13 -23.77
CA HIS A 396 21.20 -3.26 -24.31
C HIS A 396 21.48 -4.72 -24.68
N TRP A 397 21.92 -4.96 -25.91
CA TRP A 397 22.42 -6.25 -26.38
C TRP A 397 23.94 -6.27 -26.41
N GLY A 398 24.57 -7.32 -25.89
CA GLY A 398 25.97 -7.68 -26.19
C GLY A 398 26.01 -8.98 -26.99
N PHE A 399 26.59 -8.98 -28.19
CA PHE A 399 26.47 -10.11 -29.14
C PHE A 399 27.48 -11.25 -28.93
N GLY A 400 28.32 -11.18 -27.89
CA GLY A 400 29.33 -12.18 -27.56
C GLY A 400 30.65 -12.09 -28.34
N ASP A 401 30.67 -11.36 -29.47
CA ASP A 401 31.85 -11.15 -30.32
C ASP A 401 32.61 -9.82 -30.03
N GLY A 402 32.14 -9.06 -29.05
CA GLY A 402 32.64 -7.72 -28.70
C GLY A 402 31.82 -6.55 -29.24
N ASN A 403 30.80 -6.80 -30.08
CA ASN A 403 29.86 -5.77 -30.54
C ASN A 403 28.60 -5.71 -29.64
N SER A 404 27.91 -4.57 -29.67
CA SER A 404 26.69 -4.32 -28.88
C SER A 404 25.67 -3.41 -29.59
N SER A 405 24.46 -3.27 -29.02
CA SER A 405 23.41 -2.38 -29.51
C SER A 405 22.44 -1.93 -28.42
N GLU A 406 22.03 -0.65 -28.42
CA GLU A 406 20.98 -0.09 -27.54
C GLU A 406 19.55 -0.23 -28.13
N SER A 407 19.39 -0.93 -29.25
CA SER A 407 18.07 -1.18 -29.84
C SER A 407 17.41 -2.37 -29.16
N GLN A 408 16.10 -2.30 -28.90
CA GLN A 408 15.31 -3.43 -28.39
C GLN A 408 15.40 -4.66 -29.33
N SER A 409 15.35 -4.42 -30.64
CA SER A 409 15.36 -5.46 -31.69
C SER A 409 16.37 -5.11 -32.79
N PRO A 410 17.67 -5.40 -32.60
CA PRO A 410 18.72 -5.15 -33.59
C PRO A 410 18.87 -6.32 -34.59
N SER A 411 19.68 -6.11 -35.63
CA SER A 411 20.33 -7.21 -36.35
C SER A 411 21.84 -7.11 -36.18
N HIS A 412 22.53 -8.25 -36.24
CA HIS A 412 23.99 -8.35 -36.17
C HIS A 412 24.52 -9.38 -37.17
N ARG A 413 25.80 -9.30 -37.50
CA ARG A 413 26.42 -10.11 -38.56
C ARG A 413 27.73 -10.74 -38.12
N TYR A 414 27.67 -12.00 -37.71
CA TYR A 414 28.82 -12.79 -37.36
C TYR A 414 29.62 -13.16 -38.60
N THR A 415 30.94 -12.94 -38.57
CA THR A 415 31.83 -13.15 -39.73
C THR A 415 32.88 -14.24 -39.53
N ILE A 416 32.98 -14.77 -38.31
CA ILE A 416 33.89 -15.85 -37.92
C ILE A 416 33.03 -17.04 -37.46
N PRO A 417 33.37 -18.29 -37.85
CA PRO A 417 32.74 -19.49 -37.32
C PRO A 417 33.09 -19.72 -35.84
N GLU A 418 32.11 -19.56 -34.96
CA GLU A 418 32.21 -19.71 -33.50
C GLU A 418 30.79 -19.86 -32.91
N THR A 419 30.69 -20.31 -31.65
CA THR A 419 29.42 -20.33 -30.91
C THR A 419 29.31 -19.07 -30.05
N TYR A 420 28.43 -18.15 -30.43
CA TYR A 420 28.24 -16.87 -29.74
C TYR A 420 27.09 -16.96 -28.73
N THR A 421 27.30 -16.43 -27.53
CA THR A 421 26.22 -16.17 -26.56
C THR A 421 25.90 -14.68 -26.60
N ALA A 422 24.74 -14.33 -27.16
CA ALA A 422 24.22 -12.98 -27.13
C ALA A 422 23.41 -12.77 -25.85
N THR A 423 23.70 -11.71 -25.12
CA THR A 423 23.02 -11.34 -23.86
C THR A 423 22.18 -10.10 -24.10
N LEU A 424 20.90 -10.19 -23.76
CA LEU A 424 20.03 -9.04 -23.55
C LEU A 424 20.16 -8.58 -22.09
N THR A 425 20.29 -7.27 -21.91
CA THR A 425 20.23 -6.56 -20.63
C THR A 425 19.06 -5.58 -20.70
N VAL A 426 18.21 -5.56 -19.66
CA VAL A 426 17.05 -4.67 -19.55
C VAL A 426 17.18 -3.90 -18.23
N THR A 427 17.02 -2.57 -18.26
CA THR A 427 17.08 -1.72 -17.06
C THR A 427 15.74 -1.04 -16.83
N ASP A 428 15.24 -1.04 -15.60
CA ASP A 428 14.03 -0.32 -15.18
C ASP A 428 14.29 1.17 -14.84
N ASN A 429 13.22 1.90 -14.50
CA ASN A 429 13.28 3.33 -14.19
C ASN A 429 13.82 3.67 -12.78
N GLU A 430 14.09 2.70 -11.91
CA GLU A 430 14.76 2.90 -10.60
C GLU A 430 16.18 2.27 -10.57
N GLY A 431 16.61 1.63 -11.67
CA GLY A 431 17.99 1.26 -12.00
C GLY A 431 18.40 -0.17 -11.69
N ALA A 432 17.47 -1.10 -11.43
CA ALA A 432 17.80 -2.53 -11.39
C ALA A 432 17.83 -3.14 -12.81
N ILE A 433 18.34 -4.37 -12.90
CA ILE A 433 18.80 -4.94 -14.18
C ILE A 433 18.37 -6.41 -14.32
N GLY A 434 17.54 -6.67 -15.32
CA GLY A 434 17.22 -8.01 -15.82
C GLY A 434 18.15 -8.44 -16.95
N THR A 435 18.37 -9.74 -17.12
CA THR A 435 19.15 -10.29 -18.25
C THR A 435 18.61 -11.62 -18.74
N ASP A 436 18.63 -11.85 -20.05
CA ASP A 436 18.37 -13.14 -20.69
C ASP A 436 19.37 -13.39 -21.84
N ILE A 437 19.52 -14.64 -22.28
CA ILE A 437 20.56 -15.05 -23.24
C ILE A 437 20.02 -15.92 -24.39
N VAL A 438 20.63 -15.77 -25.56
CA VAL A 438 20.38 -16.62 -26.73
C VAL A 438 21.70 -17.03 -27.39
N VAL A 439 21.81 -18.31 -27.76
CA VAL A 439 23.03 -18.90 -28.32
C VAL A 439 22.90 -19.05 -29.84
N ILE A 440 23.93 -18.63 -30.57
CA ILE A 440 24.03 -18.68 -32.03
C ILE A 440 25.23 -19.56 -32.42
N GLU A 441 25.01 -20.58 -33.26
CA GLU A 441 26.06 -21.49 -33.74
C GLU A 441 26.47 -21.15 -35.18
N VAL A 442 27.65 -20.55 -35.37
CA VAL A 442 28.14 -20.11 -36.68
C VAL A 442 29.18 -21.11 -37.22
N THR A 443 28.90 -21.70 -38.38
CA THR A 443 29.69 -22.80 -38.95
C THR A 443 30.63 -22.38 -40.09
N ILE A 444 31.65 -23.21 -40.36
CA ILE A 444 32.43 -23.12 -41.61
C ILE A 444 31.57 -23.76 -42.71
N GLY A 445 31.14 -22.96 -43.67
CA GLY A 445 30.36 -23.47 -44.80
C GLY A 445 31.12 -24.47 -45.68
N SER A 446 30.37 -25.39 -46.28
CA SER A 446 30.87 -26.46 -47.14
C SER A 446 31.84 -25.93 -48.20
N MET A 447 33.11 -26.34 -48.12
CA MET A 447 34.10 -26.00 -49.15
C MET A 447 33.79 -26.75 -50.45
N ASN A 448 33.69 -26.00 -51.55
CA ASN A 448 33.49 -26.52 -52.90
C ASN A 448 34.54 -27.59 -53.25
N GLN A 449 34.12 -28.82 -53.56
CA GLN A 449 35.02 -29.90 -53.99
C GLN A 449 35.28 -29.87 -55.50
N PRO A 450 36.45 -30.33 -55.99
CA PRO A 450 36.71 -30.42 -57.42
C PRO A 450 35.92 -31.61 -58.02
N PRO A 451 35.28 -31.46 -59.18
CA PRO A 451 34.54 -32.55 -59.81
C PRO A 451 35.47 -33.68 -60.26
N THR A 452 34.98 -34.92 -60.17
CA THR A 452 35.69 -36.12 -60.62
C THR A 452 35.34 -36.42 -62.07
N ALA A 453 36.35 -36.42 -62.96
CA ALA A 453 36.19 -36.76 -64.37
C ALA A 453 36.58 -38.23 -64.65
N SER A 454 35.79 -38.89 -65.49
CA SER A 454 36.04 -40.25 -66.00
C SER A 454 36.05 -40.23 -67.53
N ALA A 455 36.99 -40.95 -68.14
CA ALA A 455 37.22 -40.97 -69.57
C ALA A 455 37.36 -42.41 -70.09
N SER A 456 36.83 -42.66 -71.28
CA SER A 456 36.87 -43.96 -71.96
C SER A 456 37.00 -43.77 -73.48
N ALA A 457 37.61 -44.75 -74.14
CA ALA A 457 37.87 -44.75 -75.57
C ALA A 457 37.58 -46.14 -76.15
N THR A 458 36.87 -46.22 -77.27
CA THR A 458 36.55 -47.49 -77.96
C THR A 458 36.69 -47.34 -79.48
N PRO A 459 37.51 -48.18 -80.15
CA PRO A 459 38.48 -49.11 -79.58
C PRO A 459 39.66 -48.36 -78.92
N ALA A 460 40.26 -48.96 -77.88
CA ALA A 460 41.44 -48.39 -77.21
C ALA A 460 42.77 -48.68 -77.93
N SER A 461 42.76 -49.46 -79.02
CA SER A 461 43.92 -49.79 -79.84
C SER A 461 43.49 -50.33 -81.22
N GLY A 462 44.41 -50.28 -82.20
CA GLY A 462 44.18 -50.75 -83.56
C GLY A 462 45.26 -50.27 -84.54
N GLU A 463 45.14 -50.69 -85.80
CA GLU A 463 46.04 -50.29 -86.89
C GLU A 463 45.68 -48.92 -87.47
N VAL A 464 46.65 -48.26 -88.11
CA VAL A 464 46.47 -46.92 -88.71
C VAL A 464 45.83 -46.99 -90.11
N PRO A 465 44.86 -46.12 -90.47
CA PRO A 465 44.19 -45.13 -89.63
C PRO A 465 43.11 -45.75 -88.72
N LEU A 466 43.10 -45.35 -87.46
CA LEU A 466 42.12 -45.79 -86.46
C LEU A 466 41.11 -44.67 -86.17
N GLU A 467 39.82 -44.99 -86.27
CA GLU A 467 38.73 -44.15 -85.76
C GLU A 467 38.40 -44.59 -84.33
N VAL A 468 38.32 -43.63 -83.39
CA VAL A 468 38.13 -43.89 -81.96
C VAL A 468 36.98 -43.04 -81.43
N ALA A 469 35.97 -43.69 -80.85
CA ALA A 469 34.91 -43.02 -80.13
C ALA A 469 35.33 -42.78 -78.67
N PHE A 470 35.32 -41.51 -78.25
CA PHE A 470 35.56 -41.10 -76.87
C PHE A 470 34.24 -40.85 -76.15
N ALA A 471 34.15 -41.30 -74.90
CA ALA A 471 33.01 -41.02 -74.02
C ALA A 471 33.53 -40.73 -72.61
N GLY A 472 32.93 -39.74 -71.96
CA GLY A 472 33.34 -39.31 -70.62
C GLY A 472 32.17 -38.82 -69.78
N SER A 473 32.37 -38.79 -68.48
CA SER A 473 31.38 -38.33 -67.50
C SER A 473 32.08 -37.55 -66.39
N GLY A 474 31.38 -36.57 -65.83
CA GLY A 474 31.81 -35.82 -64.67
C GLY A 474 30.82 -36.06 -63.53
N ASN A 475 31.34 -36.25 -62.33
CA ASN A 475 30.56 -36.25 -61.10
C ASN A 475 30.99 -35.06 -60.24
N ASP A 476 30.02 -34.28 -59.81
CA ASP A 476 30.20 -33.20 -58.83
C ASP A 476 29.34 -33.56 -57.61
N SER A 477 29.88 -33.46 -56.40
CA SER A 477 29.22 -33.85 -55.16
C SER A 477 28.36 -32.74 -54.56
N ASP A 478 28.65 -31.50 -54.92
CA ASP A 478 28.17 -30.29 -54.25
C ASP A 478 27.90 -29.13 -55.23
N GLY A 479 28.41 -29.22 -56.46
CA GLY A 479 28.12 -28.33 -57.58
C GLY A 479 27.44 -29.02 -58.77
N THR A 480 27.77 -28.57 -59.98
CA THR A 480 27.31 -29.14 -61.26
C THR A 480 28.38 -28.99 -62.34
N ILE A 481 28.51 -29.97 -63.24
CA ILE A 481 29.50 -29.94 -64.32
C ILE A 481 29.11 -28.89 -65.37
N VAL A 482 29.80 -27.74 -65.36
CA VAL A 482 29.53 -26.61 -66.27
C VAL A 482 30.16 -26.73 -67.67
N SER A 483 31.13 -27.62 -67.86
CA SER A 483 31.80 -27.84 -69.15
C SER A 483 32.68 -29.10 -69.14
N TYR A 484 32.84 -29.74 -70.31
CA TYR A 484 33.84 -30.77 -70.55
C TYR A 484 34.95 -30.27 -71.48
N HIS A 485 36.16 -30.77 -71.28
CA HIS A 485 37.31 -30.51 -72.16
C HIS A 485 38.11 -31.79 -72.36
N TRP A 486 38.42 -32.10 -73.62
CA TRP A 486 39.29 -33.19 -74.02
C TRP A 486 40.57 -32.64 -74.64
N ASP A 487 41.71 -33.18 -74.22
CA ASP A 487 42.98 -33.14 -74.95
C ASP A 487 43.23 -34.57 -75.47
N PHE A 488 43.50 -34.73 -76.77
CA PHE A 488 43.71 -36.04 -77.39
C PHE A 488 45.19 -36.43 -77.47
N GLY A 489 46.12 -35.55 -77.05
CA GLY A 489 47.56 -35.78 -77.09
C GLY A 489 48.20 -35.69 -78.48
N ASP A 490 47.41 -35.35 -79.52
CA ASP A 490 47.83 -35.23 -80.92
C ASP A 490 47.72 -33.79 -81.48
N GLU A 491 47.93 -32.82 -80.57
CA GLU A 491 47.72 -31.38 -80.73
C GLU A 491 46.27 -30.94 -80.97
N LYS A 492 45.30 -31.87 -80.96
CA LYS A 492 43.86 -31.55 -81.05
C LYS A 492 43.18 -31.62 -79.69
N SER A 493 42.10 -30.86 -79.56
CA SER A 493 41.25 -30.83 -78.38
C SER A 493 39.78 -30.63 -78.74
N SER A 494 38.89 -30.91 -77.79
CA SER A 494 37.45 -30.65 -77.90
C SER A 494 36.91 -29.99 -76.63
N LYS A 495 35.80 -29.25 -76.75
CA LYS A 495 35.05 -28.64 -75.64
C LYS A 495 33.55 -28.74 -75.91
N SER A 496 32.78 -29.01 -74.85
CA SER A 496 31.31 -29.16 -74.89
C SER A 496 30.70 -28.80 -73.54
#